data_AF-A0A6N7A923-F1
#
_entry.id   AF-A0A6N7A923-F1
#
_cell.length_a   1.000
_cell.length_b   1.000
_cell.length_c   1.000
_cell.angle_alpha   90.00
_cell.angle_beta   90.00
_cell.angle_gamma   90.00
#
_symmetry.space_group_name_H-M   'P 1'
#
loop_
_entity.id
_entity.type
_entity.pdbx_description
1 polymer ?
#
loop_
_entity_poly.entity_id
_entity_poly.type
_entity_poly.pdbx_seq_one_letter_code
_entity_poly.pdbx_strand_id
1 'polypeptide(L)'
;FTLITTSASNRGQMDIYVDDVKITTLNLNGAATVWQKTWTSPTFTNGIHTVRFVNVSSSAAYYVDVDGITIFQPAEVIPPAAISDLAAVTGASTGSVNLSWTAPGDDGSTGTAASYLVRRSASAISDEAAWNAATPVTTGLPPPLAAGSPQSMTITGLTPGTTYFFAVRAQDEVPNLGGLSNSPSAQAKPVTPAEPGTYDDPNPNFLYSGAWLTYSGAGPYLNTLHFHPHHHQRLQPRPDGHLRG
;
A
#
# COMPACT_ATOMS: atom_id res chain seq x y z
N PHE A 1 26.46 -16.33 4.11
CA PHE A 1 27.13 -15.20 4.79
C PHE A 1 28.29 -14.72 3.92
N THR A 2 28.80 -13.51 4.15
CA THR A 2 30.05 -13.01 3.55
C THR A 2 31.08 -12.82 4.64
N LEU A 3 32.29 -13.34 4.42
CA LEU A 3 33.46 -13.13 5.26
C LEU A 3 34.26 -11.95 4.71
N ILE A 4 34.74 -11.09 5.60
CA ILE A 4 35.64 -9.97 5.32
C ILE A 4 36.99 -10.29 5.97
N THR A 5 38.05 -10.27 5.17
CA THR A 5 39.41 -10.68 5.56
C THR A 5 40.44 -9.69 5.02
N THR A 6 41.71 -9.86 5.38
CA THR A 6 42.83 -9.20 4.69
C THR A 6 43.62 -10.26 3.93
N SER A 7 44.00 -9.96 2.69
CA SER A 7 45.08 -10.73 2.05
C SER A 7 46.39 -9.95 2.09
N ALA A 8 47.49 -10.61 2.44
CA ALA A 8 48.83 -10.01 2.46
C ALA A 8 49.92 -11.10 2.40
N SER A 9 51.18 -10.71 2.22
CA SER A 9 52.29 -11.65 1.97
C SER A 9 52.63 -12.52 3.19
N ASN A 10 52.22 -12.08 4.38
CA ASN A 10 52.36 -12.79 5.65
C ASN A 10 51.07 -13.52 6.09
N ARG A 11 50.04 -13.56 5.23
CA ARG A 11 48.82 -14.34 5.48
C ARG A 11 48.95 -15.74 4.90
N GLY A 12 48.23 -16.69 5.48
CA GLY A 12 48.24 -18.09 5.08
C GLY A 12 46.91 -18.62 4.55
N GLN A 13 46.60 -19.87 4.86
CA GLN A 13 45.39 -20.56 4.39
C GLN A 13 44.41 -20.79 5.54
N MET A 14 43.13 -20.60 5.26
CA MET A 14 42.05 -20.79 6.21
C MET A 14 41.01 -21.75 5.65
N ASP A 15 40.77 -22.85 6.35
CA ASP A 15 39.61 -23.69 6.09
C ASP A 15 38.36 -23.07 6.73
N ILE A 16 37.26 -23.14 5.99
CA ILE A 16 35.94 -22.71 6.46
C ILE A 16 35.05 -23.95 6.53
N TYR A 17 34.42 -24.15 7.68
CA TYR A 17 33.46 -25.20 7.94
C TYR A 17 32.10 -24.59 8.26
N VAL A 18 31.04 -25.23 7.78
CA VAL A 18 29.66 -24.98 8.20
C VAL A 18 29.07 -26.32 8.63
N ASP A 19 28.52 -26.37 9.84
CA ASP A 19 27.98 -27.59 10.48
C ASP A 19 28.95 -28.77 10.39
N ASP A 20 30.21 -28.48 10.74
CA ASP A 20 31.35 -29.41 10.69
C ASP A 20 31.71 -29.96 9.30
N VAL A 21 31.04 -29.52 8.23
CA VAL A 21 31.41 -29.82 6.86
C VAL A 21 32.33 -28.72 6.31
N LYS A 22 33.52 -29.11 5.82
CA LYS A 22 34.42 -28.18 5.14
C LYS A 22 33.79 -27.70 3.84
N ILE A 23 33.63 -26.39 3.69
CA ILE A 23 33.04 -25.79 2.49
C ILE A 23 34.08 -25.20 1.55
N THR A 24 35.20 -24.69 2.07
CA THR A 24 36.30 -24.20 1.23
C THR A 24 37.62 -24.08 2.01
N THR A 25 38.72 -23.88 1.27
CA THR A 25 39.98 -23.34 1.77
C THR A 25 40.24 -22.00 1.10
N LEU A 26 40.32 -20.93 1.88
CA LEU A 26 40.63 -19.60 1.39
C LEU A 26 42.13 -19.34 1.48
N ASN A 27 42.74 -19.01 0.34
CA ASN A 27 44.11 -18.50 0.30
C ASN A 27 44.11 -16.98 0.52
N LEU A 28 44.66 -16.55 1.65
CA LEU A 28 44.82 -15.15 2.01
C LEU A 28 46.25 -14.65 1.72
N ASN A 29 47.17 -15.51 1.30
CA ASN A 29 48.49 -15.08 0.87
C ASN A 29 48.39 -14.29 -0.44
N GLY A 30 48.89 -13.05 -0.43
CA GLY A 30 48.92 -12.19 -1.61
C GLY A 30 50.13 -11.26 -1.60
N ALA A 31 50.71 -10.97 -2.75
CA ALA A 31 51.91 -10.12 -2.84
C ALA A 31 51.65 -8.68 -2.36
N ALA A 32 50.43 -8.19 -2.47
CA ALA A 32 49.98 -6.89 -1.99
C ALA A 32 48.94 -7.03 -0.88
N THR A 33 48.94 -6.08 0.07
CA THR A 33 47.91 -6.00 1.10
C THR A 33 46.60 -5.53 0.49
N VAL A 34 45.55 -6.35 0.60
CA VAL A 34 44.18 -6.00 0.23
C VAL A 34 43.34 -6.08 1.50
N TRP A 35 42.90 -4.91 1.95
CA TRP A 35 41.96 -4.77 3.06
C TRP A 35 40.56 -5.15 2.61
N GLN A 36 39.78 -5.69 3.53
CA GLN A 36 38.37 -6.03 3.31
C GLN A 36 38.13 -6.96 2.10
N LYS A 37 39.06 -7.88 1.82
CA LYS A 37 38.86 -8.92 0.82
C LYS A 37 37.69 -9.79 1.25
N THR A 38 36.66 -9.84 0.40
CA THR A 38 35.43 -10.58 0.68
C THR A 38 35.45 -11.99 0.09
N TRP A 39 34.79 -12.91 0.79
CA TRP A 39 34.40 -14.21 0.25
C TRP A 39 32.98 -14.54 0.70
N THR A 40 32.11 -14.93 -0.23
CA THR A 40 30.72 -15.27 0.06
C THR A 40 30.52 -16.79 0.04
N SER A 41 29.87 -17.30 1.08
CA SER A 41 29.53 -18.71 1.18
C SER A 41 28.50 -19.13 0.14
N PRO A 42 28.38 -20.44 -0.17
CA PRO A 42 27.16 -20.98 -0.76
C PRO A 42 25.92 -20.67 0.09
N THR A 43 24.74 -20.86 -0.49
CA THR A 43 23.46 -20.77 0.23
C THR A 43 23.23 -22.03 1.05
N PHE A 44 22.79 -21.86 2.29
CA PHE A 44 22.38 -22.94 3.18
C PHE A 44 20.88 -22.87 3.42
N THR A 45 20.29 -23.96 3.90
CA THR A 45 18.88 -23.99 4.33
C THR A 45 18.62 -22.95 5.42
N ASN A 46 17.37 -22.51 5.59
CA ASN A 46 17.05 -21.66 6.73
C ASN A 46 17.22 -22.45 8.04
N GLY A 47 17.88 -21.86 9.03
CA GLY A 47 18.12 -22.49 10.30
C GLY A 47 19.35 -21.96 11.02
N ILE A 48 19.60 -22.53 12.20
CA ILE A 48 20.82 -22.26 12.97
C ILE A 48 21.95 -23.06 12.34
N HIS A 49 23.00 -22.36 11.94
CA HIS A 49 24.23 -22.94 11.43
C HIS A 49 25.41 -22.58 12.33
N THR A 50 26.36 -23.49 12.45
CA THR A 50 27.65 -23.22 13.09
C THR A 50 28.70 -22.92 12.04
N VAL A 51 29.49 -21.85 12.23
CA VAL A 51 30.60 -21.51 11.34
C VAL A 51 31.91 -21.64 12.10
N ARG A 52 32.86 -22.39 11.54
CA ARG A 52 34.18 -22.60 12.15
C ARG A 52 35.28 -22.29 11.14
N PHE A 53 36.24 -21.48 11.59
CA PHE A 53 37.42 -21.09 10.82
C PHE A 53 38.65 -21.79 11.40
N VAL A 54 39.48 -22.40 10.54
CA VAL A 54 40.68 -23.12 10.97
C VAL A 54 41.88 -22.61 10.18
N ASN A 55 42.91 -22.13 10.88
CA ASN A 55 44.20 -21.83 10.27
C ASN A 55 44.87 -23.16 9.88
N VAL A 56 45.07 -23.38 8.57
CA VAL A 56 45.69 -24.59 8.01
C VAL A 56 46.99 -24.26 7.28
N SER A 57 47.61 -23.13 7.63
CA SER A 57 48.87 -22.70 7.04
C SER A 57 49.97 -23.73 7.30
N SER A 58 50.79 -23.99 6.28
CA SER A 58 51.90 -24.94 6.36
C SER A 58 53.08 -24.46 7.22
N SER A 59 53.04 -23.22 7.70
CA SER A 59 54.05 -22.61 8.56
C SER A 59 53.40 -21.76 9.65
N ALA A 60 53.93 -21.84 10.86
CA ALA A 60 53.51 -21.02 12.00
C ALA A 60 53.84 -19.52 11.84
N ALA A 61 54.69 -19.16 10.86
CA ALA A 61 54.99 -17.76 10.55
C ALA A 61 53.82 -17.06 9.83
N TYR A 62 52.89 -17.83 9.25
CA TYR A 62 51.70 -17.30 8.60
C TYR A 62 50.52 -17.32 9.56
N TYR A 63 49.76 -16.23 9.55
CA TYR A 63 48.50 -16.13 10.28
C TYR A 63 47.35 -15.85 9.31
N VAL A 64 46.14 -16.02 9.80
CA VAL A 64 44.92 -15.71 9.07
C VAL A 64 44.15 -14.67 9.87
N ASP A 65 43.32 -13.89 9.20
CA ASP A 65 42.43 -12.95 9.86
C ASP A 65 40.99 -13.12 9.41
N VAL A 66 40.11 -12.78 10.35
CA VAL A 66 38.68 -12.61 10.14
C VAL A 66 38.38 -11.24 10.73
N ASP A 67 38.09 -10.29 9.86
CA ASP A 67 37.81 -8.90 10.24
C ASP A 67 36.31 -8.70 10.48
N GLY A 68 35.48 -9.30 9.62
CA GLY A 68 34.03 -9.24 9.75
C GLY A 68 33.32 -10.42 9.13
N ILE A 69 32.10 -10.66 9.61
CA ILE A 69 31.15 -11.60 9.00
C ILE A 69 29.80 -10.90 8.84
N THR A 70 29.28 -10.91 7.62
CA THR A 70 27.92 -10.45 7.32
C THR A 70 27.02 -11.66 7.15
N ILE A 71 26.08 -11.85 8.07
CA ILE A 71 25.05 -12.88 7.94
C ILE A 71 23.93 -12.32 7.07
N PHE A 72 23.53 -13.08 6.05
CA PHE A 72 22.34 -12.77 5.27
C PHE A 72 21.19 -13.59 5.82
N GLN A 73 20.02 -12.97 5.96
CA GLN A 73 18.78 -13.72 6.08
C GLN A 73 18.51 -14.43 4.74
N PRO A 74 17.80 -15.56 4.73
CA PRO A 74 17.26 -16.07 3.47
C PRO A 74 16.50 -14.94 2.77
N ALA A 75 16.58 -14.87 1.44
CA ALA A 75 15.67 -14.00 0.72
C ALA A 75 14.25 -14.46 1.06
N GLU A 76 13.47 -13.59 1.69
CA GLU A 76 12.04 -13.76 1.82
C GLU A 76 11.47 -13.71 0.40
N VAL A 77 10.99 -14.86 -0.05
CA VAL A 77 10.57 -15.08 -1.44
C VAL A 77 9.18 -15.69 -1.53
N ILE A 78 8.51 -15.90 -0.40
CA ILE A 78 7.16 -16.44 -0.38
C ILE A 78 6.22 -15.25 -0.25
N PRO A 79 5.59 -14.80 -1.35
CA PRO A 79 4.66 -13.70 -1.26
C PRO A 79 3.39 -14.09 -0.47
N PRO A 80 2.60 -13.10 -0.04
CA PRO A 80 1.24 -13.33 0.44
C PRO A 80 0.39 -14.14 -0.53
N ALA A 81 -0.51 -14.97 -0.01
CA ALA A 81 -1.47 -15.67 -0.85
C ALA A 81 -2.39 -14.70 -1.58
N ALA A 82 -2.87 -15.10 -2.76
CA ALA A 82 -3.92 -14.36 -3.45
C ALA A 82 -5.21 -14.38 -2.63
N ILE A 83 -5.88 -13.23 -2.54
CA ILE A 83 -7.19 -13.12 -1.91
C ILE A 83 -8.25 -13.67 -2.87
N SER A 84 -8.89 -14.79 -2.53
CA SER A 84 -9.85 -15.45 -3.44
C SER A 84 -11.30 -15.03 -3.26
N ASP A 85 -11.64 -14.36 -2.15
CA ASP A 85 -13.00 -14.10 -1.69
C ASP A 85 -13.33 -12.60 -1.58
N LEU A 86 -12.60 -11.75 -2.32
CA LEU A 86 -12.89 -10.32 -2.34
C LEU A 86 -14.33 -10.10 -2.77
N ALA A 87 -15.08 -9.39 -1.94
CA ALA A 87 -16.44 -8.99 -2.19
C ALA A 87 -16.54 -7.46 -2.22
N ALA A 88 -17.45 -6.96 -3.05
CA ALA A 88 -17.77 -5.54 -3.13
C ALA A 88 -19.28 -5.36 -3.01
N VAL A 89 -19.71 -4.44 -2.15
CA VAL A 89 -21.13 -4.07 -1.98
C VAL A 89 -21.28 -2.57 -1.92
N THR A 90 -22.43 -2.05 -2.34
CA THR A 90 -22.73 -0.62 -2.26
C THR A 90 -22.58 -0.13 -0.82
N GLY A 91 -21.85 0.97 -0.63
CA GLY A 91 -21.58 1.54 0.69
C GLY A 91 -22.77 2.36 1.24
N ALA A 92 -22.62 2.85 2.47
CA ALA A 92 -23.68 3.58 3.17
C ALA A 92 -23.82 5.05 2.71
N SER A 93 -22.69 5.71 2.44
CA SER A 93 -22.64 7.13 2.05
C SER A 93 -22.63 7.28 0.53
N THR A 94 -23.24 8.34 0.01
CA THR A 94 -23.18 8.70 -1.42
C THR A 94 -21.74 8.63 -1.95
N GLY A 95 -21.55 7.93 -3.09
CA GLY A 95 -20.22 7.75 -3.69
C GLY A 95 -19.31 6.78 -2.93
N SER A 96 -19.86 5.85 -2.13
CA SER A 96 -19.08 4.82 -1.43
C SER A 96 -19.38 3.39 -1.86
N VAL A 97 -18.37 2.52 -1.69
CA VAL A 97 -18.41 1.07 -1.84
C VAL A 97 -17.70 0.46 -0.63
N ASN A 98 -18.27 -0.59 -0.04
CA ASN A 98 -17.60 -1.38 0.99
C ASN A 98 -16.99 -2.64 0.35
N LEU A 99 -15.73 -2.90 0.68
CA LEU A 99 -15.02 -4.12 0.32
C LEU A 99 -14.82 -4.99 1.55
N SER A 100 -14.85 -6.30 1.36
CA SER A 100 -14.54 -7.29 2.41
C SER A 100 -13.82 -8.50 1.82
N TRP A 101 -12.91 -9.09 2.58
CA TRP A 101 -12.14 -10.28 2.19
C TRP A 101 -11.58 -10.99 3.41
N THR A 102 -11.05 -12.19 3.21
CA THR A 102 -10.24 -12.88 4.22
C THR A 102 -8.78 -12.45 4.09
N ALA A 103 -8.19 -11.95 5.19
CA ALA A 103 -6.80 -11.50 5.21
C ALA A 103 -5.85 -12.66 4.83
N PRO A 104 -4.95 -12.48 3.85
CA PRO A 104 -3.89 -13.43 3.57
C PRO A 104 -2.81 -13.36 4.65
N GLY A 105 -1.85 -14.29 4.59
CA GLY A 105 -0.65 -14.22 5.41
C GLY A 105 0.40 -13.30 4.81
N ASP A 106 1.53 -13.28 5.49
CA ASP A 106 2.78 -12.72 5.01
C ASP A 106 3.43 -13.68 4.01
N ASP A 107 3.72 -14.89 4.49
CA ASP A 107 4.14 -16.03 3.68
C ASP A 107 2.93 -16.89 3.32
N GLY A 108 2.31 -16.64 2.17
CA GLY A 108 1.12 -17.36 1.73
C GLY A 108 -0.07 -17.12 2.67
N SER A 109 -0.39 -18.10 3.51
CA SER A 109 -1.53 -18.05 4.45
C SER A 109 -1.09 -18.03 5.92
N THR A 110 0.19 -17.77 6.19
CA THR A 110 0.75 -17.71 7.56
C THR A 110 1.25 -16.30 7.87
N GLY A 111 1.08 -15.85 9.11
CA GLY A 111 1.55 -14.52 9.53
C GLY A 111 0.56 -13.41 9.20
N THR A 112 1.07 -12.20 8.99
CA THR A 112 0.29 -10.99 8.73
C THR A 112 1.03 -10.20 7.65
N ALA A 113 0.40 -9.98 6.50
CA ALA A 113 1.00 -9.14 5.46
C ALA A 113 1.33 -7.73 5.98
N ALA A 114 2.33 -7.08 5.41
CA ALA A 114 2.71 -5.72 5.79
C ALA A 114 1.72 -4.66 5.28
N SER A 115 1.17 -4.82 4.07
CA SER A 115 0.24 -3.85 3.50
C SER A 115 -0.69 -4.42 2.41
N TYR A 116 -1.68 -3.62 2.01
CA TYR A 116 -2.54 -3.90 0.86
C TYR A 116 -2.36 -2.85 -0.24
N LEU A 117 -2.34 -3.31 -1.49
CA LEU A 117 -2.57 -2.48 -2.66
C LEU A 117 -3.99 -2.73 -3.14
N VAL A 118 -4.74 -1.66 -3.34
CA VAL A 118 -6.13 -1.73 -3.80
C VAL A 118 -6.27 -0.91 -5.07
N ARG A 119 -6.88 -1.49 -6.10
CA ARG A 119 -7.16 -0.80 -7.36
C ARG A 119 -8.62 -0.89 -7.74
N ARG A 120 -9.08 0.12 -8.46
CA ARG A 120 -10.42 0.22 -9.03
C ARG A 120 -10.38 0.51 -10.53
N SER A 121 -11.39 0.06 -11.25
CA SER A 121 -11.52 0.27 -12.70
C SER A 121 -12.99 0.32 -13.12
N ALA A 122 -13.27 0.81 -14.33
CA ALA A 122 -14.58 0.73 -14.96
C ALA A 122 -14.84 -0.64 -15.63
N SER A 123 -13.85 -1.54 -15.63
CA SER A 123 -13.93 -2.90 -16.18
C SER A 123 -13.17 -3.88 -15.29
N ALA A 124 -13.48 -5.17 -15.41
CA ALA A 124 -12.87 -6.22 -14.59
C ALA A 124 -11.33 -6.18 -14.61
N ILE A 125 -10.73 -6.40 -13.45
CA ILE A 125 -9.28 -6.44 -13.26
C ILE A 125 -8.88 -7.91 -13.15
N SER A 126 -8.71 -8.59 -14.28
CA SER A 126 -8.53 -10.05 -14.35
C SER A 126 -7.10 -10.51 -14.64
N ASP A 127 -6.21 -9.59 -14.99
CA ASP A 127 -4.82 -9.87 -15.34
C ASP A 127 -3.90 -8.71 -14.97
N GLU A 128 -2.59 -8.90 -15.14
CA GLU A 128 -1.58 -7.91 -14.81
C GLU A 128 -1.65 -6.64 -15.67
N ALA A 129 -2.10 -6.73 -16.92
CA ALA A 129 -2.26 -5.55 -17.78
C ALA A 129 -3.41 -4.66 -17.27
N ALA A 130 -4.55 -5.28 -16.95
CA ALA A 130 -5.69 -4.61 -16.35
C ALA A 130 -5.35 -4.06 -14.96
N TRP A 131 -4.59 -4.80 -14.14
CA TRP A 131 -4.11 -4.33 -12.84
C TRP A 131 -3.29 -3.06 -13.00
N ASN A 132 -2.30 -3.07 -13.89
CA ASN A 132 -1.41 -1.92 -14.10
C ASN A 132 -2.14 -0.70 -14.68
N ALA A 133 -3.16 -0.89 -15.50
CA ALA A 133 -4.01 0.18 -16.04
C ALA A 133 -5.05 0.71 -15.04
N ALA A 134 -5.44 -0.08 -14.02
CA ALA A 134 -6.44 0.31 -13.03
C ALA A 134 -5.95 1.44 -12.12
N THR A 135 -6.88 2.24 -11.62
CA THR A 135 -6.60 3.39 -10.76
C THR A 135 -6.34 2.94 -9.31
N PRO A 136 -5.20 3.32 -8.69
CA PRO A 136 -4.94 3.03 -7.28
C PRO A 136 -5.92 3.73 -6.34
N VAL A 137 -6.28 3.05 -5.26
CA VAL A 137 -6.96 3.64 -4.10
C VAL A 137 -5.90 3.89 -3.03
N THR A 138 -5.69 5.15 -2.66
CA THR A 138 -4.57 5.57 -1.79
C THR A 138 -5.01 6.03 -0.40
N THR A 139 -6.31 6.11 -0.14
CA THR A 139 -6.87 6.57 1.14
C THR A 139 -7.75 5.48 1.75
N GLY A 140 -7.77 5.41 3.09
CA GLY A 140 -8.61 4.46 3.83
C GLY A 140 -8.18 3.00 3.72
N LEU A 141 -6.93 2.74 3.31
CA LEU A 141 -6.34 1.39 3.34
C LEU A 141 -6.21 0.94 4.81
N PRO A 142 -6.79 -0.20 5.20
CA PRO A 142 -6.69 -0.68 6.56
C PRO A 142 -5.32 -1.35 6.81
N PRO A 143 -4.81 -1.35 8.05
CA PRO A 143 -3.72 -2.24 8.41
C PRO A 143 -4.16 -3.70 8.21
N PRO A 144 -3.32 -4.56 7.62
CA PRO A 144 -3.62 -5.98 7.52
C PRO A 144 -3.79 -6.63 8.90
N LEU A 145 -4.77 -7.52 8.98
CA LEU A 145 -5.00 -8.40 10.12
C LEU A 145 -4.28 -9.74 9.90
N ALA A 146 -4.15 -10.52 10.97
CA ALA A 146 -3.59 -11.86 10.91
C ALA A 146 -4.34 -12.74 9.91
N ALA A 147 -3.61 -13.62 9.22
CA ALA A 147 -4.15 -14.52 8.21
C ALA A 147 -5.43 -15.24 8.66
N GLY A 148 -6.42 -15.31 7.78
CA GLY A 148 -7.72 -15.92 8.07
C GLY A 148 -8.72 -15.00 8.78
N SER A 149 -8.31 -13.81 9.21
CA SER A 149 -9.22 -12.83 9.83
C SER A 149 -10.09 -12.14 8.78
N PRO A 150 -11.35 -11.80 9.11
CA PRO A 150 -12.18 -10.99 8.24
C PRO A 150 -11.62 -9.56 8.18
N GLN A 151 -11.31 -9.10 6.98
CA GLN A 151 -10.83 -7.76 6.68
C GLN A 151 -11.90 -6.99 5.90
N SER A 152 -11.97 -5.67 6.10
CA SER A 152 -12.85 -4.80 5.32
C SER A 152 -12.29 -3.39 5.16
N MET A 153 -12.75 -2.69 4.13
CA MET A 153 -12.50 -1.26 3.95
C MET A 153 -13.69 -0.57 3.27
N THR A 154 -13.83 0.74 3.46
CA THR A 154 -14.80 1.56 2.73
C THR A 154 -14.05 2.51 1.80
N ILE A 155 -14.34 2.42 0.50
CA ILE A 155 -13.86 3.36 -0.50
C ILE A 155 -14.89 4.48 -0.63
N THR A 156 -14.44 5.73 -0.56
CA THR A 156 -15.28 6.93 -0.68
C THR A 156 -14.79 7.81 -1.84
N GLY A 157 -15.53 8.88 -2.15
CA GLY A 157 -15.17 9.82 -3.21
C GLY A 157 -15.33 9.26 -4.63
N LEU A 158 -16.07 8.16 -4.79
CA LEU A 158 -16.43 7.64 -6.10
C LEU A 158 -17.60 8.42 -6.70
N THR A 159 -17.68 8.45 -8.03
CA THR A 159 -18.85 9.02 -8.72
C THR A 159 -20.11 8.23 -8.34
N PRO A 160 -21.11 8.88 -7.71
CA PRO A 160 -22.34 8.20 -7.29
C PRO A 160 -23.07 7.54 -8.46
N GLY A 161 -23.58 6.32 -8.26
CA GLY A 161 -24.30 5.58 -9.31
C GLY A 161 -23.42 4.92 -10.38
N THR A 162 -22.10 5.10 -10.32
CA THR A 162 -21.17 4.43 -11.23
C THR A 162 -20.76 3.05 -10.69
N THR A 163 -20.75 2.04 -11.56
CA THR A 163 -20.23 0.70 -11.25
C THR A 163 -18.71 0.68 -11.38
N TYR A 164 -18.04 0.13 -10.36
CA TYR A 164 -16.61 -0.07 -10.33
C TYR A 164 -16.28 -1.54 -10.11
N PHE A 165 -15.18 -1.99 -10.70
CA PHE A 165 -14.55 -3.27 -10.44
C PHE A 165 -13.32 -3.04 -9.56
N PHE A 166 -13.06 -3.97 -8.65
CA PHE A 166 -11.99 -3.84 -7.66
C PHE A 166 -11.06 -5.04 -7.73
N ALA A 167 -9.82 -4.85 -7.28
CA ALA A 167 -8.89 -5.93 -6.99
C ALA A 167 -7.99 -5.51 -5.83
N VAL A 168 -7.56 -6.48 -5.03
CA VAL A 168 -6.68 -6.29 -3.87
C VAL A 168 -5.51 -7.26 -3.98
N ARG A 169 -4.32 -6.78 -3.63
CA ARG A 169 -3.11 -7.60 -3.46
C ARG A 169 -2.51 -7.27 -2.11
N ALA A 170 -2.05 -8.28 -1.39
CA ALA A 170 -1.25 -8.09 -0.18
C ALA A 170 0.24 -8.04 -0.52
N GLN A 171 1.02 -7.36 0.32
CA GLN A 171 2.47 -7.22 0.20
C GLN A 171 3.12 -7.44 1.57
N ASP A 172 4.23 -8.18 1.62
CA ASP A 172 5.03 -8.46 2.82
C ASP A 172 6.05 -7.33 3.14
N GLU A 173 6.90 -7.52 4.16
CA GLU A 173 7.95 -6.55 4.53
C GLU A 173 9.10 -6.46 3.52
N VAL A 174 9.33 -7.51 2.73
CA VAL A 174 10.34 -7.57 1.67
C VAL A 174 9.62 -7.50 0.32
N PRO A 175 9.06 -6.34 -0.03
CA PRO A 175 7.83 -6.06 -0.79
C PRO A 175 7.41 -7.04 -1.91
N ASN A 176 7.33 -8.34 -1.62
CA ASN A 176 6.83 -9.36 -2.51
C ASN A 176 5.32 -9.22 -2.56
N LEU A 177 4.81 -9.16 -3.78
CA LEU A 177 3.41 -8.86 -4.02
C LEU A 177 2.66 -10.16 -4.27
N GLY A 178 1.67 -10.44 -3.43
CA GLY A 178 0.77 -11.59 -3.58
C GLY A 178 0.04 -11.59 -4.92
N GLY A 179 -0.55 -12.73 -5.26
CA GLY A 179 -1.32 -12.86 -6.51
C GLY A 179 -2.53 -11.93 -6.57
N LEU A 180 -3.02 -11.66 -7.78
CA LEU A 180 -4.22 -10.86 -8.01
C LEU A 180 -5.44 -11.53 -7.35
N SER A 181 -6.28 -10.76 -6.66
CA SER A 181 -7.57 -11.27 -6.19
C SER A 181 -8.55 -11.56 -7.34
N ASN A 182 -9.70 -12.15 -7.02
CA ASN A 182 -10.86 -12.03 -7.91
C ASN A 182 -11.27 -10.55 -8.09
N SER A 183 -12.11 -10.25 -9.09
CA SER A 183 -12.53 -8.87 -9.41
C SER A 183 -14.03 -8.64 -9.28
N PRO A 184 -14.57 -8.50 -8.06
CA PRO A 184 -15.99 -8.17 -7.88
C PRO A 184 -16.27 -6.75 -8.34
N SER A 185 -17.53 -6.49 -8.66
CA SER A 185 -18.03 -5.16 -8.99
C SER A 185 -19.14 -4.72 -8.06
N ALA A 186 -19.21 -3.43 -7.78
CA ALA A 186 -20.36 -2.82 -7.09
C ALA A 186 -20.63 -1.43 -7.65
N GLN A 187 -21.90 -1.02 -7.60
CA GLN A 187 -22.29 0.36 -7.86
C GLN A 187 -21.99 1.21 -6.62
N ALA A 188 -21.26 2.31 -6.81
CA ALA A 188 -21.09 3.30 -5.75
C ALA A 188 -22.45 3.90 -5.38
N LYS A 189 -22.70 4.08 -4.09
CA LYS A 189 -24.00 4.54 -3.58
C LYS A 189 -24.50 5.76 -4.37
N PRO A 190 -25.64 5.64 -5.08
CA PRO A 190 -26.22 6.76 -5.81
C PRO A 190 -26.57 7.92 -4.89
N VAL A 191 -26.70 9.11 -5.45
CA VAL A 191 -27.39 10.21 -4.77
C VAL A 191 -28.83 9.78 -4.53
N THR A 192 -29.33 9.98 -3.31
CA THR A 192 -30.77 9.82 -3.04
C THR A 192 -31.50 10.97 -3.76
N PRO A 193 -32.43 10.69 -4.68
CA PRO A 193 -33.23 11.75 -5.30
C PRO A 193 -34.03 12.53 -4.25
N ALA A 194 -34.29 13.80 -4.54
CA ALA A 194 -35.25 14.56 -3.75
C ALA A 194 -36.65 13.97 -3.95
N GLU A 195 -37.42 13.84 -2.88
CA GLU A 195 -38.82 13.43 -2.91
C GLU A 195 -39.72 14.58 -3.43
N PRO A 196 -40.94 14.30 -3.89
CA PRO A 196 -41.89 15.35 -4.25
C PRO A 196 -42.15 16.30 -3.07
N GLY A 197 -41.88 17.59 -3.26
CA GLY A 197 -42.10 18.61 -2.23
C GLY A 197 -41.57 19.98 -2.64
N THR A 198 -41.86 20.99 -1.83
CA THR A 198 -41.30 22.33 -1.97
C THR A 198 -40.06 22.42 -1.08
N TYR A 199 -38.90 22.59 -1.72
CA TYR A 199 -37.62 22.81 -1.05
C TYR A 199 -37.24 24.29 -1.13
N ASP A 200 -36.76 24.80 -0.01
CA ASP A 200 -36.38 26.21 0.13
C ASP A 200 -34.88 26.42 -0.07
N ASP A 201 -34.45 27.66 -0.27
CA ASP A 201 -33.05 28.02 -0.52
C ASP A 201 -32.05 27.69 0.61
N PRO A 202 -32.43 27.56 1.90
CA PRO A 202 -31.53 27.08 2.95
C PRO A 202 -31.38 25.55 2.95
N ASN A 203 -31.99 24.83 2.01
CA ASN A 203 -31.89 23.37 1.96
C ASN A 203 -30.42 22.93 1.80
N PRO A 204 -29.89 22.08 2.70
CA PRO A 204 -28.49 21.65 2.67
C PRO A 204 -28.11 20.84 1.42
N ASN A 205 -29.10 20.34 0.66
CA ASN A 205 -28.86 19.65 -0.61
C ASN A 205 -28.66 20.62 -1.78
N PHE A 206 -28.94 21.92 -1.61
CA PHE A 206 -28.68 22.93 -2.62
C PHE A 206 -27.23 23.42 -2.47
N LEU A 207 -26.44 23.25 -3.52
CA LEU A 207 -25.05 23.69 -3.56
C LEU A 207 -24.95 25.02 -4.33
N TYR A 208 -24.60 26.09 -3.62
CA TYR A 208 -24.36 27.41 -4.19
C TYR A 208 -22.86 27.61 -4.43
N SER A 209 -22.47 27.83 -5.69
CA SER A 209 -21.07 28.13 -6.07
C SER A 209 -20.93 29.54 -6.65
N GLY A 210 -19.84 30.24 -6.33
CA GLY A 210 -19.61 31.64 -6.73
C GLY A 210 -20.09 32.64 -5.67
N ALA A 211 -20.25 33.91 -6.04
CA ALA A 211 -20.64 34.99 -5.12
C ALA A 211 -22.16 35.02 -4.85
N TRP A 212 -22.65 34.16 -3.97
CA TRP A 212 -24.03 34.20 -3.50
C TRP A 212 -24.14 35.02 -2.21
N LEU A 213 -25.21 35.81 -2.10
CA LEU A 213 -25.61 36.53 -0.89
C LEU A 213 -26.91 35.94 -0.36
N THR A 214 -27.13 36.05 0.94
CA THR A 214 -28.35 35.62 1.63
C THR A 214 -29.16 36.83 2.06
N TYR A 215 -30.48 36.78 1.88
CA TYR A 215 -31.43 37.70 2.46
C TYR A 215 -32.34 36.96 3.45
N SER A 216 -32.65 37.60 4.57
CA SER A 216 -33.62 37.12 5.55
C SER A 216 -34.59 38.24 5.89
N GLY A 217 -35.86 38.07 5.51
CA GLY A 217 -36.91 39.07 5.70
C GLY A 217 -38.17 38.75 4.90
N ALA A 218 -39.23 39.50 5.14
CA ALA A 218 -40.54 39.22 4.55
C ALA A 218 -40.52 39.28 3.02
N GLY A 219 -41.24 38.36 2.37
CA GLY A 219 -41.49 38.35 0.93
C GLY A 219 -41.18 37.01 0.25
N PRO A 220 -39.92 36.54 0.28
CA PRO A 220 -39.53 35.23 -0.24
C PRO A 220 -40.20 34.04 0.45
N TYR A 221 -40.18 32.86 -0.18
CA TYR A 221 -40.64 31.63 0.46
C TYR A 221 -39.86 31.40 1.76
N LEU A 222 -40.60 31.12 2.85
CA LEU A 222 -40.08 31.02 4.22
C LEU A 222 -39.17 32.18 4.67
N ASN A 223 -39.29 33.35 4.04
CA ASN A 223 -38.54 34.57 4.35
C ASN A 223 -37.01 34.46 4.17
N THR A 224 -36.53 33.53 3.34
CA THR A 224 -35.11 33.41 2.96
C THR A 224 -34.92 33.50 1.45
N LEU A 225 -33.73 33.93 1.03
CA LEU A 225 -33.36 33.98 -0.38
C LEU A 225 -31.83 33.96 -0.56
N HIS A 226 -31.31 33.03 -1.35
CA HIS A 226 -29.98 33.08 -1.94
C HIS A 226 -30.04 33.79 -3.30
N PHE A 227 -29.24 34.83 -3.51
CA PHE A 227 -29.20 35.60 -4.75
C PHE A 227 -27.78 35.98 -5.18
N HIS A 228 -27.57 36.18 -6.49
CA HIS A 228 -26.30 36.68 -7.03
C HIS A 228 -26.42 38.20 -7.26
N PRO A 229 -25.44 39.02 -6.83
CA PRO A 229 -25.48 40.44 -7.11
C PRO A 229 -25.16 40.69 -8.59
N HIS A 230 -26.17 41.08 -9.38
CA HIS A 230 -25.89 41.63 -10.71
C HIS A 230 -25.31 43.04 -10.59
N HIS A 231 -24.22 43.30 -11.34
CA HIS A 231 -23.79 44.67 -11.66
C HIS A 231 -24.98 45.42 -12.25
N HIS A 232 -25.32 46.57 -11.64
CA HIS A 232 -26.45 47.46 -11.96
C HIS A 232 -27.83 47.00 -11.46
N GLN A 233 -28.09 47.18 -10.18
CA GLN A 233 -28.90 48.29 -9.66
C GLN A 233 -29.04 48.10 -8.15
N ARG A 234 -28.83 49.18 -7.40
CA ARG A 234 -29.16 49.24 -5.97
C ARG A 234 -30.65 48.97 -5.82
N LEU A 235 -31.04 47.73 -5.54
CA LEU A 235 -32.26 47.45 -4.79
C LEU A 235 -31.97 47.78 -3.32
N GLN A 236 -31.88 49.07 -3.01
CA GLN A 236 -32.13 49.50 -1.64
C GLN A 236 -33.66 49.51 -1.47
N PRO A 237 -34.21 48.81 -0.46
CA PRO A 237 -35.63 48.91 -0.16
C PRO A 237 -35.92 50.37 0.19
N ARG A 238 -36.83 51.01 -0.55
CA ARG A 238 -37.51 52.19 -0.02
C ARG A 238 -38.66 51.71 0.88
N PRO A 239 -39.03 52.47 1.92
CA PRO A 239 -40.02 52.04 2.92
C PRO A 239 -41.47 51.92 2.40
N ASP A 240 -41.72 52.07 1.10
CA ASP A 240 -43.04 52.34 0.52
C ASP A 240 -43.63 51.21 -0.34
N GLY A 241 -43.06 50.00 -0.31
CA GLY A 241 -43.81 48.77 -0.59
C GLY A 241 -44.42 48.60 -1.99
N HIS A 242 -43.86 49.20 -3.04
CA HIS A 242 -44.29 48.96 -4.43
C HIS A 242 -43.14 48.64 -5.38
N LEU A 243 -43.29 47.54 -6.12
CA LEU A 243 -42.47 47.19 -7.29
C LEU A 243 -43.16 47.71 -8.55
N ARG A 244 -42.43 48.39 -9.44
CA ARG A 244 -42.78 48.48 -10.87
C ARG A 244 -41.66 47.83 -11.68
N GLY A 245 -42.07 47.14 -12.76
CA GLY A 245 -41.29 46.18 -13.54
C GLY A 245 -40.28 46.75 -14.52
#